data_AF-A0A421BA40-F1
#
_entry.id   AF-A0A421BA40-F1
#
_cell.length_a   1.000
_cell.length_b   1.000
_cell.length_c   1.000
_cell.angle_alpha   90.00
_cell.angle_beta   90.00
_cell.angle_gamma   90.00
#
_symmetry.space_group_name_H-M   'P 1'
#
loop_
_entity.id
_entity.type
_entity.pdbx_description
1 polymer ?
#
loop_
_entity_poly.entity_id
_entity_poly.type
_entity_poly.pdbx_seq_one_letter_code
_entity_poly.pdbx_strand_id
1 'polypeptide(L)' 'MNTIYRQSTFCSTGGCVQVAVLADGTVSLRDSKNLTIPAHTYTAEEWVAFTAGVKNGEFDLVPGGLLAG' A
#
# COMPACT_ATOMS: atom_id res chain seq x y z
N MET A 1 15.70 -13.40 -6.67
CA MET A 1 14.25 -13.66 -6.57
C MET A 1 13.54 -12.43 -7.13
N ASN A 2 12.58 -12.61 -8.05
CA ASN A 2 11.89 -11.47 -8.64
C ASN A 2 10.75 -11.03 -7.72
N THR A 3 10.75 -9.76 -7.30
CA THR A 3 9.70 -9.22 -6.44
C THR A 3 8.43 -9.00 -7.25
N ILE A 4 7.33 -9.68 -6.88
CA ILE A 4 6.05 -9.57 -7.58
C ILE A 4 5.20 -8.49 -6.91
N TYR A 5 5.01 -7.38 -7.63
CA TYR A 5 4.13 -6.30 -7.21
C TYR A 5 2.68 -6.59 -7.61
N ARG A 6 1.76 -6.38 -6.68
CA ARG A 6 0.31 -6.47 -6.89
C ARG A 6 -0.30 -5.08 -6.83
N GLN A 7 -1.32 -4.87 -7.65
CA GLN A 7 -2.08 -3.64 -7.75
C GLN A 7 -3.56 -3.94 -7.54
N SER A 8 -4.30 -2.99 -6.98
CA SER A 8 -5.75 -3.10 -6.85
C SER A 8 -6.43 -3.13 -8.22
N THR A 9 -7.45 -3.98 -8.39
CA THR A 9 -8.31 -4.03 -9.58
C THR A 9 -9.18 -2.78 -9.73
N PHE A 10 -9.34 -1.99 -8.66
CA PHE A 10 -10.06 -0.71 -8.70
C PHE A 10 -9.20 0.44 -9.25
N CYS A 11 -7.89 0.25 -9.45
CA CYS A 11 -7.08 1.30 -10.02
C CYS A 11 -7.30 1.44 -11.53
N SER A 12 -7.73 2.61 -11.98
CA SER A 12 -8.07 2.88 -13.39
C SER A 12 -7.46 4.17 -13.96
N THR A 13 -6.93 5.07 -13.13
CA THR A 13 -6.55 6.44 -13.52
C THR A 13 -5.04 6.65 -13.71
N GLY A 14 -4.27 5.57 -13.88
CA GLY A 14 -2.84 5.62 -14.26
C GLY A 14 -1.85 5.91 -13.14
N GLY A 15 -2.30 6.33 -11.95
CA GLY A 15 -1.48 6.45 -10.75
C GLY A 15 -1.96 5.51 -9.65
N CYS A 16 -1.33 4.33 -9.56
CA CYS A 16 -1.74 3.28 -8.64
C CYS A 16 -0.69 3.03 -7.57
N VAL A 17 -1.13 2.60 -6.39
CA VAL A 17 -0.24 2.02 -5.38
C VAL A 17 -0.04 0.54 -5.69
N GLN A 18 1.21 0.10 -5.62
CA GLN A 18 1.61 -1.29 -5.78
C GLN A 18 2.29 -1.80 -4.51
N VAL A 19 1.99 -3.04 -4.15
CA VAL A 19 2.49 -3.69 -2.93
C VAL A 19 3.16 -5.03 -3.27
N ALA A 20 4.30 -5.31 -2.65
CA ALA A 20 4.96 -6.61 -2.72
C ALA A 20 5.44 -7.06 -1.34
N VAL A 21 5.27 -8.35 -1.02
CA VAL A 21 5.95 -8.97 0.12
C VAL A 21 7.32 -9.44 -0.35
N LEU A 22 8.37 -9.03 0.35
CA LEU A 22 9.75 -9.35 0.05
C LEU A 22 10.16 -10.69 0.67
N ALA A 23 11.31 -11.22 0.24
CA ALA A 23 11.80 -12.53 0.71
C ALA A 23 12.13 -12.56 2.22
N ASP A 24 12.42 -11.41 2.81
CA ASP A 24 12.69 -11.24 4.24
C ASP A 24 11.42 -10.98 5.08
N GLY A 25 10.24 -11.02 4.46
CA GLY A 25 8.96 -10.78 5.12
C GLY A 25 8.56 -9.31 5.25
N THR A 26 9.43 -8.37 4.85
CA THR A 26 9.06 -6.94 4.79
C THR A 26 8.11 -6.66 3.62
N VAL A 27 7.44 -5.51 3.67
CA VAL A 27 6.49 -5.10 2.63
C VAL A 27 7.00 -3.86 1.92
N SER A 28 7.08 -3.95 0.60
CA SER A 28 7.48 -2.86 -0.28
C SER A 28 6.26 -2.20 -0.92
N LEU A 29 6.17 -0.88 -0.81
CA LEU A 29 5.11 -0.04 -1.34
C LEU A 29 5.69 1.01 -2.28
N ARG A 30 5.13 1.11 -3.49
CA ARG A 30 5.55 2.09 -4.50
C ARG A 30 4.37 2.59 -5.32
N ASP A 31 4.58 3.66 -6.07
CA ASP A 31 3.64 4.10 -7.08
C ASP A 31 3.95 3.47 -8.46
N SER A 32 2.91 3.20 -9.25
CA SER A 32 3.04 2.53 -10.55
C SER A 32 3.61 3.43 -11.65
N LYS A 33 3.62 4.75 -11.45
CA LYS A 33 3.96 5.74 -12.49
C LYS A 33 5.41 6.23 -12.40
N ASN A 34 6.09 6.01 -11.27
CA ASN A 34 7.46 6.45 -11.01
C ASN A 34 8.32 5.29 -10.48
N LEU A 35 8.51 4.24 -11.29
CA LEU A 35 9.28 3.04 -10.90
C LEU A 35 10.78 3.31 -10.64
N THR A 36 11.28 4.50 -10.99
CA THR A 36 12.66 4.92 -10.74
C THR A 36 12.88 5.43 -9.31
N ILE A 37 11.81 5.80 -8.61
CA ILE A 37 11.89 6.23 -7.21
C ILE A 37 11.92 4.99 -6.31
N PRO A 38 12.83 4.94 -5.31
CA PRO A 38 12.86 3.83 -4.36
C PRO A 38 11.50 3.62 -3.69
N ALA A 39 11.10 2.36 -3.59
CA ALA A 39 9.92 1.98 -2.83
C ALA A 39 10.11 2.25 -1.34
N HIS A 40 9.02 2.55 -0.64
CA HIS A 40 9.01 2.52 0.82
C HIS A 40 8.93 1.07 1.29
N THR A 41 9.70 0.72 2.31
CA THR A 41 9.69 -0.62 2.91
C THR A 41 9.26 -0.52 4.36
N TYR A 42 8.34 -1.39 4.75
CA TYR A 42 7.75 -1.48 6.09
C TYR A 42 7.99 -2.87 6.67
N THR A 43 8.04 -2.97 7.99
CA THR A 43 8.11 -4.27 8.66
C THR A 43 6.79 -5.03 8.53
N ALA A 44 6.82 -6.33 8.83
CA ALA A 44 5.61 -7.14 8.85
C ALA A 44 4.60 -6.62 9.89
N GLU A 45 5.07 -6.20 11.06
CA GLU A 45 4.25 -5.69 12.15
C GLU A 45 3.58 -4.37 11.79
N GLU A 46 4.34 -3.43 11.20
CA GLU A 46 3.80 -2.16 10.69
C GLU A 46 2.71 -2.40 9.64
N TRP A 47 2.94 -3.35 8.72
CA TRP A 47 1.99 -3.66 7.67
C TRP A 47 0.72 -4.34 8.21
N VAL A 48 0.85 -5.23 9.20
CA VAL A 48 -0.30 -5.85 9.88
C VAL A 48 -1.13 -4.79 10.58
N ALA A 49 -0.50 -3.88 11.33
CA ALA A 49 -1.20 -2.79 12.02
C ALA A 49 -1.91 -1.86 11.02
N PHE A 50 -1.21 -1.42 9.96
CA PHE A 50 -1.79 -0.57 8.93
C PHE A 50 -3.00 -1.21 8.25
N THR A 51 -2.87 -2.47 7.82
CA THR A 51 -3.98 -3.16 7.13
C THR A 51 -5.17 -3.48 8.05
N ALA A 52 -4.94 -3.62 9.36
CA ALA A 52 -6.03 -3.70 10.34
C ALA A 52 -6.83 -2.39 10.37
N GLY A 53 -6.16 -1.23 10.48
CA GLY A 53 -6.82 0.08 10.44
C GLY A 53 -7.55 0.34 9.12
N VAL A 54 -6.96 -0.02 7.97
CA VAL A 54 -7.62 0.06 6.64
C VAL A 54 -8.91 -0.77 6.62
N LYS A 55 -8.88 -2.00 7.13
CA LYS A 55 -10.09 -2.86 7.19
C LYS A 55 -11.13 -2.35 8.18
N ASN A 56 -10.71 -1.59 9.19
CA ASN A 56 -11.58 -0.92 10.15
C ASN A 56 -12.18 0.39 9.60
N GLY A 57 -11.81 0.81 8.39
CA GLY A 57 -12.30 2.05 7.77
C GLY A 57 -11.65 3.33 8.31
N GLU A 58 -10.59 3.23 9.12
CA GLU A 58 -9.90 4.38 9.72
C GLU A 58 -9.30 5.33 8.67
N PHE A 59 -9.08 4.83 7.45
CA PHE A 59 -8.51 5.58 6.35
C PHE A 59 -9.49 5.81 5.19
N ASP A 60 -10.78 5.55 5.39
CA ASP A 60 -11.78 5.84 4.35
C ASP A 60 -11.93 7.35 4.17
N LEU A 61 -11.90 7.78 2.90
CA LEU A 61 -12.10 9.17 2.52
C LEU A 61 -13.60 9.47 2.47
N VAL A 62 -14.06 10.36 3.33
CA VAL A 62 -15.41 10.90 3.34
C VAL A 62 -15.42 12.37 2.91
N PRO A 63 -16.59 12.93 2.53
CA PRO A 63 -16.69 14.37 2.29
C PRO A 63 -16.17 15.15 3.51
N GLY A 64 -15.06 15.88 3.33
CA GLY A 64 -14.42 16.66 4.40
C GLY A 64 -13.14 16.06 5.00
N GLY A 65 -12.75 14.83 4.63
CA GLY A 65 -11.45 14.27 5.02
C GLY A 65 -11.48 12.78 5.37
N LEU A 66 -10.52 12.36 6.18
CA LEU A 66 -10.48 11.02 6.77
C LEU A 66 -11.53 10.94 7.88
N LEU A 67 -12.18 9.78 8.01
CA LEU A 67 -12.96 9.47 9.21
C LEU A 67 -12.04 9.58 10.43
N ALA A 68 -12.39 10.43 11.39
CA ALA A 68 -11.80 10.34 12.71
C ALA A 68 -12.31 9.03 13.33
N GLY A 69 -11.40 8.09 13.56
CA GLY A 69 -11.70 6.81 14.21
C GLY A 69 -12.32 6.96 15.59
#